data_AF-A0A830BPA1-F1
#
_entry.id   AF-A0A830BPA1-F1
#
_cell.length_a   1.000
_cell.length_b   1.000
_cell.length_c   1.000
_cell.angle_alpha   90.00
_cell.angle_beta   90.00
_cell.angle_gamma   90.00
#
_symmetry.space_group_name_H-M   'P 1'
#
loop_
_entity.id
_entity.type
_entity.pdbx_description
1 polymer ?
#
loop_
_entity_poly.entity_id
_entity_poly.type
_entity_poly.pdbx_seq_one_letter_code
_entity_poly.pdbx_strand_id
1 'polypeptide(L)'
;MTPAGVFAGVFLLLAVYCAVDPFNHSAMSEFPDFEAVKVQMPAWSEIPAERDHENLLQKSEIRFLNQVQGPESMAFDPMGRGPYTGVADGRIIFWDGHKWNDFAYTSAANRNFLQLVFTGDDSGRVLKYDPNTKETTVLIQNLQFPNGLSMSKDGSFFVFCEGAIGRYDQYRKPYD
;
A
#
# COMPACT_ATOMS: atom_id res chain seq x y z
N MET A 1 9.32 33.67 27.37
CA MET A 1 9.52 32.33 26.78
C MET A 1 10.11 32.51 25.41
N THR A 2 11.18 31.78 25.07
CA THR A 2 11.76 31.85 23.72
C THR A 2 10.81 31.17 22.72
N PRO A 3 10.78 31.60 21.45
CA PRO A 3 9.98 30.94 20.41
C PRO A 3 10.22 29.43 20.36
N ALA A 4 11.47 28.99 20.55
CA ALA A 4 11.85 27.59 20.63
C ALA A 4 11.17 26.83 21.79
N GLY A 5 11.00 27.46 22.96
CA GLY A 5 10.30 26.84 24.09
C GLY A 5 8.80 26.70 23.87
N VAL A 6 8.18 27.63 23.12
CA VAL A 6 6.78 27.52 22.70
C VAL A 6 6.61 26.38 21.70
N PHE A 7 7.47 26.30 20.68
CA PHE A 7 7.42 25.20 19.71
C PHE A 7 7.62 23.83 20.36
N ALA A 8 8.59 23.70 21.26
CA ALA A 8 8.81 22.45 22.00
C ALA A 8 7.58 22.03 22.83
N GLY A 9 6.93 23.00 23.50
CA GLY A 9 5.70 22.74 24.26
C GLY A 9 4.54 22.28 23.37
N VAL A 10 4.34 22.92 22.21
CA VAL A 10 3.31 22.51 21.24
C VAL A 10 3.57 21.11 20.69
N PHE A 11 4.81 20.79 20.33
CA PHE A 11 5.19 19.45 19.85
C PHE A 11 4.97 18.37 20.92
N LEU A 12 5.30 18.67 22.19
CA LEU A 12 5.06 17.75 23.29
C LEU A 12 3.56 17.49 23.48
N LEU A 13 2.74 18.54 23.46
CA LEU A 13 1.29 18.42 23.59
C LEU A 13 0.69 17.63 22.42
N LEU A 14 1.16 17.87 21.19
CA LEU A 14 0.73 17.12 20.02
C LEU A 14 1.14 15.63 20.12
N ALA A 15 2.35 15.34 20.58
CA ALA A 15 2.82 13.97 20.79
C ALA A 15 1.97 13.24 21.85
N VAL A 16 1.66 13.92 22.97
CA VAL A 16 0.76 13.37 24.00
C VAL A 16 -0.64 13.13 23.42
N TYR A 17 -1.17 14.09 22.66
CA TYR A 17 -2.46 13.96 21.99
C TYR A 17 -2.50 12.75 21.04
N CYS A 18 -1.50 12.59 20.17
CA CYS A 18 -1.42 11.44 19.27
C CYS A 18 -1.24 10.10 20.02
N ALA A 19 -0.55 10.10 21.16
CA ALA A 19 -0.32 8.90 21.94
C ALA A 19 -1.56 8.44 22.73
N VAL A 20 -2.36 9.38 23.24
CA VAL A 20 -3.56 9.07 24.05
C VAL A 20 -4.84 9.06 23.23
N ASP A 21 -4.81 9.59 22.01
CA ASP A 21 -5.92 9.68 21.05
C ASP A 21 -7.29 9.97 21.70
N PRO A 22 -7.43 11.09 22.44
CA PRO A 22 -8.54 11.28 23.37
C PRO A 22 -9.91 11.45 22.67
N PHE A 23 -9.91 11.62 21.35
CA PHE A 23 -11.10 11.75 20.52
C PHE A 23 -11.22 10.64 19.46
N ASN A 24 -10.44 9.55 19.58
CA ASN A 24 -10.52 8.39 18.69
C ASN A 24 -10.29 8.74 17.20
N HIS A 25 -9.32 9.60 16.90
CA HIS A 25 -8.96 9.98 15.53
C HIS A 25 -7.95 9.04 14.87
N SER A 26 -7.34 8.10 15.60
CA SER A 26 -6.44 7.12 15.01
C SER A 26 -7.20 6.16 14.09
N ALA A 27 -6.53 5.68 13.04
CA ALA A 27 -7.11 4.73 12.09
C ALA A 27 -7.55 3.38 12.73
N MET A 28 -7.11 3.12 13.97
CA MET A 28 -7.40 1.89 14.71
C MET A 28 -8.46 2.09 15.81
N SER A 29 -8.97 3.30 16.01
CA SER A 29 -9.85 3.63 17.15
C SER A 29 -11.21 2.93 17.12
N GLU A 30 -11.72 2.61 15.94
CA GLU A 30 -13.02 1.93 15.74
C GLU A 30 -12.88 0.41 15.49
N PHE A 31 -11.66 -0.14 15.54
CA PHE A 31 -11.50 -1.58 15.35
C PHE A 31 -12.04 -2.33 16.58
N PRO A 32 -13.06 -3.21 16.42
CA PRO A 32 -13.60 -4.00 17.52
C PRO A 32 -12.49 -4.83 18.16
N ASP A 33 -12.42 -4.82 19.49
CA ASP A 33 -11.46 -5.59 20.27
C ASP A 33 -9.97 -5.26 19.99
N PHE A 34 -9.66 -4.11 19.38
CA PHE A 34 -8.28 -3.67 19.19
C PHE A 34 -7.66 -3.22 20.51
N GLU A 35 -6.77 -4.04 21.06
CA GLU A 35 -5.91 -3.68 22.17
C GLU A 35 -4.48 -3.45 21.69
N ALA A 36 -3.95 -2.25 21.90
CA ALA A 36 -2.55 -1.95 21.65
C ALA A 36 -1.67 -2.71 22.66
N VAL A 37 -1.23 -3.91 22.28
CA VAL A 37 -0.30 -4.68 23.11
C VAL A 37 1.11 -4.15 22.89
N LYS A 38 1.78 -3.77 23.99
CA LYS A 38 3.21 -3.49 23.94
C LYS A 38 3.95 -4.76 23.58
N VAL A 39 4.31 -4.91 22.31
CA VAL A 39 5.24 -5.95 21.87
C VAL A 39 6.59 -5.61 22.51
N GLN A 40 7.02 -6.42 23.49
CA GLN A 40 8.42 -6.41 23.87
C GLN A 40 9.19 -6.93 22.68
N MET A 41 9.83 -6.02 21.96
CA MET A 41 10.78 -6.42 20.94
C MET A 41 11.80 -7.33 21.61
N PRO A 42 12.15 -8.46 20.96
CA PRO A 42 13.19 -9.33 21.48
C PRO A 42 14.44 -8.50 21.75
N ALA A 43 15.21 -8.88 22.77
CA ALA A 43 16.48 -8.22 23.01
C ALA A 43 17.34 -8.30 21.73
N TRP A 44 18.21 -7.32 21.47
CA TRP A 44 19.07 -7.35 20.28
C TRP A 44 19.90 -8.64 20.16
N SER A 45 20.14 -9.33 21.29
CA SER A 45 20.78 -10.65 21.37
C SER A 45 19.91 -11.82 20.89
N GLU A 46 18.59 -11.67 20.88
CA GLU A 46 17.60 -12.67 20.47
C GLU A 46 17.20 -12.52 19.00
N ILE A 47 17.42 -11.34 18.40
CA ILE A 47 17.28 -11.15 16.95
C ILE A 47 18.35 -12.02 16.28
N PRO A 48 17.99 -12.93 15.35
CA PRO A 48 18.96 -13.74 14.64
C PRO A 48 20.02 -12.84 13.99
N ALA A 49 21.26 -12.96 14.45
CA ALA A 49 22.41 -12.33 13.80
C ALA A 49 22.81 -13.08 12.51
N GLU A 50 22.11 -14.19 12.21
CA GLU A 50 22.26 -14.97 11.00
C GLU A 50 22.03 -14.06 9.78
N ARG A 51 23.11 -13.85 9.05
CA ARG A 51 23.06 -13.19 7.76
C ARG A 51 22.90 -14.28 6.71
N ASP A 52 22.20 -13.97 5.63
CA ASP A 52 22.22 -14.82 4.44
C ASP A 52 23.67 -14.98 3.96
N HIS A 53 24.30 -16.11 4.31
CA HIS A 53 25.71 -16.37 4.06
C HIS A 53 26.03 -16.46 2.56
N GLU A 54 25.05 -16.91 1.78
CA GLU A 54 25.10 -16.98 0.32
C GLU A 54 24.89 -15.59 -0.31
N ASN A 55 24.33 -14.66 0.46
CA ASN A 55 23.81 -13.38 0.01
C ASN A 55 23.03 -13.56 -1.32
N LEU A 56 21.98 -14.37 -1.32
CA LEU A 56 21.23 -14.80 -2.50
C LEU A 56 20.68 -13.62 -3.32
N LEU A 57 20.49 -12.46 -2.67
CA LEU A 57 20.05 -11.22 -3.32
C LEU A 57 21.19 -10.34 -3.87
N GLN A 58 22.47 -10.74 -3.87
CA GLN A 58 23.57 -9.93 -4.44
C GLN A 58 23.46 -9.73 -5.95
N LYS A 59 22.74 -10.64 -6.63
CA LYS A 59 22.43 -10.52 -8.06
C LYS A 59 21.17 -9.68 -8.32
N SER A 60 20.53 -9.16 -7.28
CA SER A 60 19.43 -8.23 -7.46
C SER A 60 19.96 -6.93 -8.07
N GLU A 61 19.11 -6.28 -8.85
CA GLU A 61 19.44 -5.03 -9.50
C GLU A 61 18.35 -4.01 -9.17
N ILE A 62 18.78 -2.79 -8.86
CA ILE A 62 17.88 -1.66 -8.76
C ILE A 62 17.47 -1.28 -10.18
N ARG A 63 16.27 -1.68 -10.58
CA ARG A 63 15.67 -1.27 -11.84
C ARG A 63 14.73 -0.08 -11.61
N PHE A 64 14.71 0.87 -12.55
CA PHE A 64 13.71 1.94 -12.65
C PHE A 64 13.72 3.01 -11.53
N LEU A 65 14.85 3.21 -10.85
CA LEU A 65 14.98 4.25 -9.81
C LEU A 65 14.61 5.64 -10.37
N ASN A 66 13.74 6.35 -9.66
CA ASN A 66 13.26 7.70 -9.99
C ASN A 66 12.48 7.83 -11.31
N GLN A 67 11.99 6.72 -11.89
CA GLN A 67 11.18 6.77 -13.12
C GLN A 67 9.67 6.87 -12.85
N VAL A 68 9.22 6.35 -11.70
CA VAL A 68 7.82 6.22 -11.32
C VAL A 68 7.67 6.54 -9.82
N GLN A 69 6.52 7.08 -9.41
CA GLN A 69 6.27 7.46 -8.02
C GLN A 69 5.15 6.64 -7.41
N GLY A 70 5.40 6.09 -6.22
CA GLY A 70 4.45 5.25 -5.50
C GLY A 70 4.02 3.98 -6.24
N PRO A 71 4.89 3.25 -6.96
CA PRO A 71 4.56 1.89 -7.36
C PRO A 71 4.46 1.01 -6.10
N GLU A 72 3.24 0.66 -5.71
CA GLU A 72 2.99 -0.11 -4.47
C GLU A 72 2.84 -1.62 -4.73
N SER A 73 2.51 -2.01 -5.96
CA SER A 73 2.33 -3.41 -6.36
C SER A 73 2.73 -3.63 -7.81
N MET A 74 3.12 -4.85 -8.15
CA MET A 74 3.52 -5.23 -9.49
C MET A 74 2.95 -6.59 -9.88
N ALA A 75 2.49 -6.70 -11.12
CA ALA A 75 2.01 -7.95 -11.69
C ALA A 75 2.63 -8.19 -13.07
N PHE A 76 2.88 -9.44 -13.41
CA PHE A 76 3.21 -9.85 -14.77
C PHE A 76 2.00 -10.54 -15.40
N ASP A 77 1.81 -10.39 -16.70
CA ASP A 77 0.79 -11.16 -17.39
C ASP A 77 1.25 -12.62 -17.63
N PRO A 78 0.35 -13.53 -18.03
CA PRO A 78 0.70 -14.94 -18.28
C PRO A 78 1.72 -15.15 -19.40
N MET A 79 1.96 -14.16 -20.26
CA MET A 79 2.98 -14.20 -21.30
C MET A 79 4.34 -13.66 -20.78
N GLY A 80 4.41 -13.26 -19.51
CA GLY A 80 5.60 -12.69 -18.89
C GLY A 80 5.83 -11.21 -19.23
N ARG A 81 4.87 -10.52 -19.86
CA ARG A 81 4.99 -9.08 -20.14
C ARG A 81 4.73 -8.28 -18.87
N GLY A 82 5.34 -7.10 -18.80
CA GLY A 82 5.30 -6.22 -17.64
C GLY A 82 6.68 -5.99 -17.02
N PRO A 83 6.75 -5.61 -15.73
CA PRO A 83 5.64 -5.55 -14.79
C PRO A 83 4.61 -4.45 -15.12
N TYR A 84 3.36 -4.70 -14.77
CA TYR A 84 2.30 -3.70 -14.65
C TYR A 84 2.29 -3.16 -13.22
N THR A 85 2.14 -1.86 -13.04
CA THR A 85 2.05 -1.24 -11.71
C THR A 85 1.15 0.00 -11.74
N GLY A 86 0.48 0.26 -10.63
CA GLY A 86 -0.20 1.54 -10.40
C GLY A 86 0.79 2.58 -9.90
N VAL A 87 0.63 3.83 -10.30
CA VAL A 87 1.44 4.95 -9.80
C VAL A 87 0.56 6.00 -9.14
N ALA A 88 1.16 6.83 -8.29
CA ALA A 88 0.46 7.77 -7.41
C ALA A 88 -0.45 8.77 -8.14
N ASP A 89 -0.22 9.02 -9.44
CA ASP A 89 -1.03 9.92 -10.26
C ASP A 89 -2.31 9.27 -10.82
N GLY A 90 -2.58 8.00 -10.49
CA GLY A 90 -3.77 7.26 -10.90
C GLY A 90 -3.62 6.49 -12.22
N ARG A 91 -2.43 6.46 -12.81
CA ARG A 91 -2.14 5.60 -13.97
C ARG A 91 -1.83 4.18 -13.56
N ILE A 92 -2.20 3.26 -14.45
CA ILE A 92 -1.62 1.92 -14.54
C ILE A 92 -0.66 1.97 -15.71
N ILE A 93 0.60 1.64 -15.46
CA ILE A 93 1.66 1.60 -16.47
C ILE A 93 2.20 0.18 -16.58
N PHE A 94 2.84 -0.13 -17.70
CA PHE A 94 3.55 -1.40 -17.87
C PHE A 94 4.91 -1.20 -18.53
N TRP A 95 5.87 -2.04 -18.17
CA TRP A 95 7.18 -2.10 -18.80
C TRP A 95 7.17 -3.05 -20.00
N ASP A 96 7.63 -2.58 -21.16
CA ASP A 96 7.65 -3.37 -22.41
C ASP A 96 9.03 -3.99 -22.73
N GLY A 97 10.00 -3.86 -21.82
CA GLY A 97 11.40 -4.23 -22.05
C GLY A 97 12.32 -3.04 -22.36
N HIS A 98 11.77 -1.92 -22.83
CA HIS A 98 12.51 -0.73 -23.25
C HIS A 98 12.08 0.54 -22.54
N LYS A 99 10.78 0.70 -22.26
CA LYS A 99 10.21 1.87 -21.59
C LYS A 99 8.92 1.54 -20.83
N TRP A 100 8.54 2.47 -19.95
CA TRP A 100 7.21 2.51 -19.36
C TRP A 100 6.20 3.05 -20.38
N ASN A 101 5.07 2.37 -20.49
CA ASN A 101 3.94 2.79 -21.30
C ASN A 101 2.68 2.90 -20.44
N ASP A 102 1.83 3.87 -20.75
CA ASP A 102 0.52 3.98 -20.14
C ASP A 102 -0.37 2.82 -20.61
N PHE A 103 -1.00 2.14 -19.66
CA PHE A 103 -1.95 1.06 -19.91
C PHE A 103 -3.39 1.54 -19.69
N ALA A 104 -3.66 2.15 -18.54
CA ALA A 104 -4.99 2.62 -18.14
C ALA A 104 -4.90 3.75 -17.11
N TYR A 105 -6.05 4.36 -16.82
CA TYR A 105 -6.21 5.45 -15.85
C TYR A 105 -7.41 5.12 -14.95
N THR A 106 -7.23 5.18 -13.62
CA THR A 106 -8.28 4.83 -12.65
C THR A 106 -8.91 6.05 -11.98
N SER A 107 -8.23 7.21 -12.01
CA SER A 107 -8.72 8.50 -11.51
C SER A 107 -8.20 9.67 -12.34
N ALA A 108 -8.82 10.83 -12.19
CA ALA A 108 -8.32 12.06 -12.83
C ALA A 108 -6.90 12.38 -12.36
N ALA A 109 -6.03 12.76 -13.31
CA ALA A 109 -4.68 13.23 -13.05
C ALA A 109 -4.73 14.42 -12.09
N ASN A 110 -3.95 14.36 -11.00
CA ASN A 110 -3.58 15.44 -10.04
C ASN A 110 -3.42 14.95 -8.60
N ARG A 111 -3.51 13.64 -8.34
CA ARG A 111 -3.17 13.08 -7.03
C ARG A 111 -1.66 12.94 -6.90
N ASN A 112 -1.12 13.37 -5.77
CA ASN A 112 0.25 13.05 -5.39
C ASN A 112 0.26 12.02 -4.27
N PHE A 113 1.40 11.37 -4.06
CA PHE A 113 1.54 10.30 -3.08
C PHE A 113 1.11 10.71 -1.66
N LEU A 114 1.47 11.92 -1.21
CA LEU A 114 1.10 12.39 0.13
C LEU A 114 -0.41 12.56 0.28
N GLN A 115 -1.10 13.01 -0.77
CA GLN A 115 -2.56 13.08 -0.75
C GLN A 115 -3.18 11.69 -0.60
N LEU A 116 -2.72 10.70 -1.36
CA LEU A 116 -3.22 9.32 -1.24
C LEU A 116 -3.09 8.75 0.18
N VAL A 117 -2.00 9.08 0.88
CA VAL A 117 -1.73 8.57 2.23
C VAL A 117 -2.49 9.34 3.32
N PHE A 118 -2.58 10.67 3.22
CA PHE A 118 -3.00 11.51 4.36
C PHE A 118 -4.40 12.10 4.27
N THR A 119 -5.11 12.02 3.13
CA THR A 119 -6.44 12.64 3.02
C THR A 119 -7.58 11.74 3.49
N GLY A 120 -7.33 10.47 3.79
CA GLY A 120 -8.39 9.49 4.12
C GLY A 120 -9.37 9.27 2.96
N ASP A 121 -8.94 9.51 1.73
CA ASP A 121 -9.77 9.35 0.54
C ASP A 121 -10.08 7.85 0.31
N ASP A 122 -11.37 7.53 0.31
CA ASP A 122 -11.90 6.17 0.18
C ASP A 122 -12.32 5.82 -1.27
N SER A 123 -12.03 6.67 -2.26
CA SER A 123 -12.37 6.38 -3.67
C SER A 123 -11.61 5.21 -4.31
N GLY A 124 -10.74 4.53 -3.56
CA GLY A 124 -10.04 3.32 -3.96
C GLY A 124 -11.00 2.15 -4.23
N ARG A 125 -10.62 1.32 -5.21
CA ARG A 125 -11.42 0.20 -5.72
C ARG A 125 -10.54 -0.97 -6.13
N VAL A 126 -11.06 -2.19 -6.01
CA VAL A 126 -10.51 -3.36 -6.72
C VAL A 126 -11.29 -3.53 -8.03
N LEU A 127 -10.55 -3.52 -9.14
CA LEU A 127 -11.11 -3.62 -10.48
C LEU A 127 -10.73 -4.97 -11.12
N LYS A 128 -11.69 -5.60 -11.78
CA LYS A 128 -11.46 -6.70 -12.73
C LYS A 128 -11.55 -6.13 -14.14
N TYR A 129 -10.57 -6.43 -14.98
CA TYR A 129 -10.54 -6.03 -16.38
C TYR A 129 -10.52 -7.27 -17.28
N ASP A 130 -11.43 -7.34 -18.25
CA ASP A 130 -11.41 -8.35 -19.30
C ASP A 130 -10.74 -7.76 -20.55
N PRO A 131 -9.56 -8.25 -20.96
CA PRO A 131 -8.84 -7.70 -22.11
C PRO A 131 -9.48 -8.04 -23.47
N ASN A 132 -10.34 -9.07 -23.54
CA ASN A 132 -11.01 -9.46 -24.78
C ASN A 132 -12.24 -8.59 -25.04
N THR A 133 -13.07 -8.41 -24.01
CA THR A 133 -14.30 -7.58 -24.12
C THR A 133 -14.03 -6.11 -23.84
N LYS A 134 -12.88 -5.78 -23.23
CA LYS A 134 -12.51 -4.46 -22.70
C LYS A 134 -13.42 -3.97 -21.57
N GLU A 135 -14.18 -4.86 -20.95
CA GLU A 135 -15.06 -4.52 -19.84
C GLU A 135 -14.28 -4.41 -18.53
N THR A 136 -14.69 -3.45 -17.70
CA THR A 136 -14.16 -3.25 -16.35
C THR A 136 -15.29 -3.43 -15.34
N THR A 137 -15.08 -4.30 -14.36
CA THR A 137 -16.01 -4.56 -13.25
C THR A 137 -15.40 -4.10 -11.94
N VAL A 138 -16.15 -3.37 -11.13
CA VAL A 138 -15.76 -3.05 -9.76
C VAL A 138 -16.10 -4.23 -8.86
N LEU A 139 -15.10 -4.85 -8.24
CA LEU A 139 -15.30 -5.96 -7.29
C LEU A 139 -15.48 -5.46 -5.85
N ILE A 140 -14.72 -4.43 -5.48
CA ILE A 140 -14.69 -3.82 -4.15
C ILE A 140 -14.53 -2.31 -4.31
N GLN A 141 -15.16 -1.52 -3.45
CA GLN A 141 -15.13 -0.06 -3.45
C GLN A 141 -14.97 0.47 -2.03
N ASN A 142 -14.78 1.79 -1.88
CA ASN A 142 -14.66 2.49 -0.61
C ASN A 142 -13.38 2.08 0.15
N LEU A 143 -12.27 1.95 -0.58
CA LEU A 143 -10.99 1.54 -0.03
C LEU A 143 -10.07 2.75 0.18
N GLN A 144 -9.46 2.83 1.36
CA GLN A 144 -8.49 3.88 1.66
C GLN A 144 -7.07 3.41 1.38
N PHE A 145 -6.45 4.02 0.36
CA PHE A 145 -5.10 3.69 -0.10
C PHE A 145 -4.90 2.17 -0.30
N PRO A 146 -5.56 1.54 -1.29
CA PRO A 146 -5.29 0.15 -1.60
C PRO A 146 -3.90 0.01 -2.25
N ASN A 147 -2.95 -0.65 -1.57
CA ASN A 147 -1.54 -0.71 -1.99
C ASN A 147 -1.22 -1.95 -2.83
N GLY A 148 -1.65 -3.12 -2.35
CA GLY A 148 -1.21 -4.41 -2.86
C GLY A 148 -2.35 -5.41 -2.99
N LEU A 149 -2.28 -6.28 -3.99
CA LEU A 149 -3.21 -7.37 -4.23
C LEU A 149 -2.43 -8.59 -4.72
N SER A 150 -2.75 -9.77 -4.19
CA SER A 150 -2.19 -11.05 -4.64
C SER A 150 -3.28 -12.11 -4.78
N MET A 151 -3.27 -12.82 -5.90
CA MET A 151 -4.20 -13.90 -6.20
C MET A 151 -3.71 -15.23 -5.60
N SER A 152 -4.63 -16.08 -5.15
CA SER A 152 -4.32 -17.46 -4.79
C SER A 152 -3.89 -18.27 -6.02
N LYS A 153 -3.13 -19.34 -5.81
CA LYS A 153 -2.61 -20.19 -6.90
C LYS A 153 -3.72 -20.76 -7.79
N ASP A 154 -4.86 -21.11 -7.20
CA ASP A 154 -6.03 -21.67 -7.89
C ASP A 154 -7.03 -20.60 -8.35
N GLY A 155 -6.76 -19.31 -8.07
CA GLY A 155 -7.65 -18.19 -8.42
C GLY A 155 -8.98 -18.16 -7.67
N SER A 156 -9.12 -18.97 -6.61
CA SER A 156 -10.35 -19.06 -5.79
C SER A 156 -10.53 -17.85 -4.87
N PHE A 157 -9.45 -17.17 -4.50
CA PHE A 157 -9.48 -15.95 -3.72
C PHE A 157 -8.32 -15.03 -4.06
N PHE A 158 -8.42 -13.76 -3.68
CA PHE A 158 -7.28 -12.87 -3.61
C PHE A 158 -7.26 -12.16 -2.26
N VAL A 159 -6.09 -11.64 -1.92
CA VAL A 159 -5.87 -10.83 -0.73
C VAL A 159 -5.40 -9.46 -1.14
N PHE A 160 -5.75 -8.43 -0.37
CA PHE A 160 -5.32 -7.07 -0.62
C PHE A 160 -5.14 -6.29 0.67
N CYS A 161 -4.38 -5.20 0.61
CA CYS A 161 -4.07 -4.34 1.74
C CYS A 161 -4.60 -2.92 1.54
N GLU A 162 -5.09 -2.32 2.61
CA GLU A 162 -5.38 -0.88 2.71
C GLU A 162 -4.37 -0.23 3.64
N GLY A 163 -3.42 0.51 3.06
CA GLY A 163 -2.27 1.03 3.78
C GLY A 163 -2.63 2.14 4.77
N ALA A 164 -3.62 2.99 4.45
CA ALA A 164 -3.98 4.12 5.31
C ALA A 164 -4.64 3.68 6.63
N ILE A 165 -5.37 2.56 6.61
CA ILE A 165 -6.08 2.02 7.77
C ILE A 165 -5.46 0.73 8.34
N GLY A 166 -4.37 0.23 7.74
CA GLY A 166 -3.66 -0.97 8.19
C GLY A 166 -4.47 -2.26 8.09
N ARG A 167 -5.40 -2.35 7.12
CA ARG A 167 -6.29 -3.51 6.97
C ARG A 167 -5.76 -4.50 5.92
N TYR A 168 -5.92 -5.79 6.21
CA TYR A 168 -5.66 -6.90 5.29
C TYR A 168 -6.95 -7.68 5.08
N ASP A 169 -7.40 -7.78 3.83
CA ASP A 169 -8.67 -8.38 3.48
C ASP A 169 -8.50 -9.54 2.50
N GLN A 170 -9.36 -10.55 2.65
CA GLN A 170 -9.47 -11.66 1.72
C GLN A 170 -10.82 -11.60 0.99
N TYR A 171 -10.79 -11.56 -0.33
CA TYR A 171 -11.97 -11.66 -1.17
C TYR A 171 -12.05 -13.02 -1.84
N ARG A 172 -13.20 -13.68 -1.71
CA ARG A 172 -13.54 -14.91 -2.44
C ARG A 172 -14.52 -14.56 -3.54
N LYS A 173 -14.30 -15.08 -4.75
CA LYS A 173 -15.32 -14.96 -5.79
C LYS A 173 -16.60 -15.64 -5.29
N PRO A 174 -17.78 -15.01 -5.43
CA PRO A 174 -19.03 -15.76 -5.35
C PRO A 174 -18.92 -16.93 -6.33
N TYR A 175 -19.35 -18.12 -5.92
CA TYR A 175 -19.35 -19.31 -6.78
C TYR A 175 -19.99 -18.96 -8.14
N ASP A 176 -19.27 -19.21 -9.24
CA ASP A 176 -19.78 -19.09 -10.61
C ASP A 176 -20.90 -20.11 -10.87
#